data_AF-A0A352DYE8-F1
#
_entry.id   AF-A0A352DYE8-F1
#
_cell.length_a   1.000
_cell.length_b   1.000
_cell.length_c   1.000
_cell.angle_alpha   90.00
_cell.angle_beta   90.00
_cell.angle_gamma   90.00
#
_symmetry.space_group_name_H-M   'P 1'
#
loop_
_entity.id
_entity.type
_entity.pdbx_description
1 polymer ?
#
loop_
_entity_poly.entity_id
_entity_poly.type
_entity_poly.pdbx_seq_one_letter_code
_entity_poly.pdbx_strand_id
1 'polypeptide(L)'
;WPVALQVQVPSGWRSGFYVVIVRVRDEDGGIFEREHFFVVKPATPAGATSIAFVVSTATMNAYNDWGGGNSYHGEGGTPRFKKAFPRTSLLRPWSRGLIRLPGGAPRAVSTAELAPFAVPSLPAHAYAHHYGFARDYGDASWALYGKLFIEWAEAAGYTLDYYTLHDLHDDPHALEPYRLSIVVGHDEYSSWPMRQAIENQLAAGGNHARFAGNNIWQVRYEDGGTTFVNHKDETTDPLFGTDQQRFVSNAWDLPCVGWPLAHTFGLTGSNVIHAMYGGAAPRASGGFTIYRPWHWSLEGSDLYFGDLIGGRPDCIAAYEIDGCDFTMRDGLPYPTGRDGAPAHLTIIAMAPAVQHEEDHFNGTTATTMNSVANPSIKGDGTELPHLEEHEGARHPKYGAGMIASYDRGVAAGDGTMFVAGATDWVVGLQRRNWFVEKITRNVLDRLSGPRPAASSAPRV
;
A
#
# COMPACT_ATOMS: atom_id res chain seq x y z
N TRP A 1 -7.27 20.32 -22.76
CA TRP A 1 -7.07 20.08 -24.21
C TRP A 1 -8.41 19.75 -24.86
N PRO A 2 -8.61 19.98 -26.17
CA PRO A 2 -9.80 19.49 -26.87
C PRO A 2 -9.84 17.95 -26.87
N VAL A 3 -11.05 17.38 -26.85
CA VAL A 3 -11.24 15.93 -26.97
C VAL A 3 -10.82 15.49 -28.37
N ALA A 4 -9.87 14.55 -28.45
CA ALA A 4 -9.40 14.00 -29.73
C ALA A 4 -10.15 12.71 -30.14
N LEU A 5 -10.57 11.91 -29.16
CA LEU A 5 -11.29 10.65 -29.36
C LEU A 5 -12.21 10.40 -28.17
N GLN A 6 -13.43 9.94 -28.45
CA GLN A 6 -14.36 9.42 -27.45
C GLN A 6 -14.73 7.99 -27.83
N VAL A 7 -14.68 7.08 -26.87
CA VAL A 7 -15.02 5.67 -27.06
C VAL A 7 -16.16 5.31 -26.12
N GLN A 8 -17.27 4.82 -26.67
CA GLN A 8 -18.32 4.21 -25.88
C GLN A 8 -17.87 2.80 -25.50
N VAL A 9 -17.77 2.49 -24.20
CA VAL A 9 -17.43 1.15 -23.73
C VAL A 9 -18.55 0.18 -24.15
N PRO A 10 -18.26 -0.86 -24.96
CA PRO A 10 -19.26 -1.85 -25.35
C PRO A 10 -19.74 -2.66 -24.15
N SER A 11 -21.03 -3.03 -24.15
CA SER A 11 -21.64 -3.80 -23.04
C SER A 11 -21.04 -5.20 -22.84
N GLY A 12 -20.35 -5.75 -23.85
CA GLY A 12 -19.67 -7.04 -23.77
C GLY A 12 -18.28 -7.00 -23.13
N TRP A 13 -17.76 -5.82 -22.77
CA TRP A 13 -16.47 -5.72 -22.08
C TRP A 13 -16.61 -6.23 -20.65
N ARG A 14 -15.71 -7.13 -20.26
CA ARG A 14 -15.66 -7.64 -18.89
C ARG A 14 -15.12 -6.56 -17.96
N SER A 15 -15.44 -6.66 -16.68
CA SER A 15 -14.76 -5.85 -15.68
C SER A 15 -13.25 -6.09 -15.75
N GLY A 16 -12.45 -5.03 -15.63
CA GLY A 16 -11.01 -5.13 -15.86
C GLY A 16 -10.28 -3.80 -15.89
N PHE A 17 -8.96 -3.87 -15.77
CA PHE A 17 -8.05 -2.76 -16.02
C PHE A 17 -7.64 -2.76 -17.51
N TYR A 18 -8.02 -1.72 -18.24
CA TYR A 18 -7.73 -1.60 -19.67
C TYR A 18 -6.65 -0.55 -19.91
N VAL A 19 -5.57 -0.96 -20.59
CA VAL A 19 -4.50 -0.04 -21.02
C VAL A 19 -4.84 0.52 -22.40
N VAL A 20 -4.79 1.84 -22.51
CA VAL A 20 -4.89 2.57 -23.78
C VAL A 20 -3.49 2.90 -24.26
N ILE A 21 -3.13 2.46 -25.45
CA ILE A 21 -1.85 2.77 -26.09
C ILE A 21 -2.09 3.79 -27.19
N VAL A 22 -1.56 4.99 -27.00
CA VAL A 22 -1.58 6.07 -28.00
C VAL A 22 -0.27 6.05 -28.75
N ARG A 23 -0.33 5.90 -30.07
CA ARG A 23 0.84 5.93 -30.97
C ARG A 23 0.72 7.09 -31.94
N VAL A 24 1.77 7.88 -32.03
CA VAL A 24 1.91 8.96 -33.02
C VAL A 24 3.15 8.66 -33.85
N ARG A 25 3.04 8.83 -35.17
CA ARG A 25 4.19 8.81 -36.07
C ARG A 25 4.62 10.26 -36.30
N ASP A 26 5.90 10.56 -36.08
CA ASP A 26 6.46 11.87 -36.41
C ASP A 26 6.72 12.02 -37.92
N GLU A 27 7.18 13.21 -38.33
CA GLU A 27 7.49 13.52 -39.73
C GLU A 27 8.64 12.70 -40.31
N ASP A 28 9.58 12.24 -39.46
CA ASP A 28 10.74 11.43 -39.82
C ASP A 28 10.43 9.92 -39.82
N GLY A 29 9.18 9.53 -39.51
CA GLY A 29 8.72 8.15 -39.45
C GLY A 29 8.96 7.44 -38.12
N GLY A 30 9.50 8.12 -37.11
CA GLY A 30 9.64 7.66 -35.73
C GLY A 30 8.28 7.44 -35.07
N ILE A 31 8.19 6.43 -34.19
CA ILE A 31 6.95 6.10 -33.47
C ILE A 31 7.10 6.52 -32.01
N PHE A 32 6.25 7.44 -31.58
CA PHE A 32 6.09 7.84 -30.19
C PHE A 32 4.89 7.11 -29.58
N GLU A 33 5.12 6.42 -28.48
CA GLU A 33 4.10 5.69 -27.74
C GLU A 33 3.90 6.30 -26.34
N ARG A 34 2.63 6.42 -25.92
CA ARG A 34 2.22 6.79 -24.57
C ARG A 34 1.09 5.88 -24.11
N GLU A 35 1.05 5.64 -22.81
CA GLU A 35 0.00 4.82 -22.19
C GLU A 35 -0.93 5.65 -21.30
N HIS A 36 -2.18 5.27 -21.27
CA HIS A 36 -3.21 5.68 -20.31
C HIS A 36 -3.98 4.44 -19.87
N PHE A 37 -4.90 4.56 -18.92
CA PHE A 37 -5.77 3.44 -18.56
C PHE A 37 -7.17 3.91 -18.19
N PHE A 38 -8.09 2.97 -18.16
CA PHE A 38 -9.34 3.10 -17.45
C PHE A 38 -9.75 1.74 -16.88
N VAL A 39 -10.61 1.76 -15.87
CA VAL A 39 -11.19 0.56 -15.29
C VAL A 39 -12.63 0.44 -15.76
N VAL A 40 -13.01 -0.75 -16.22
CA VAL A 40 -14.41 -1.09 -16.47
C VAL A 40 -14.95 -1.78 -15.24
N LYS A 41 -15.94 -1.17 -14.59
CA LYS A 41 -16.71 -1.77 -13.50
C LYS A 41 -17.61 -2.90 -14.00
N PRO A 42 -18.02 -3.84 -13.15
CA PRO A 42 -19.02 -4.83 -13.52
C PRO A 42 -20.38 -4.17 -13.79
N ALA A 43 -21.10 -4.69 -14.79
CA ALA A 43 -22.49 -4.26 -15.06
C ALA A 43 -23.46 -4.71 -13.96
N THR A 44 -23.17 -5.83 -13.30
CA THR A 44 -23.90 -6.35 -12.15
C THR A 44 -22.89 -6.68 -11.06
N PRO A 45 -22.74 -5.83 -10.02
CA PRO A 45 -21.81 -6.07 -8.94
C PRO A 45 -22.00 -7.44 -8.32
N ALA A 46 -20.89 -8.13 -8.08
CA ALA A 46 -20.84 -9.48 -7.54
C ALA A 46 -21.63 -10.54 -8.36
N GLY A 47 -21.88 -10.28 -9.66
CA GLY A 47 -22.66 -11.17 -10.52
C GLY A 47 -21.85 -12.36 -11.06
N ALA A 48 -20.55 -12.16 -11.33
CA ALA A 48 -19.68 -13.20 -11.88
C ALA A 48 -18.66 -13.74 -10.86
N THR A 49 -18.44 -13.01 -9.77
CA THR A 49 -17.48 -13.33 -8.71
C THR A 49 -17.95 -12.72 -7.40
N SER A 50 -17.42 -13.19 -6.28
CA SER A 50 -17.61 -12.59 -4.96
C SER A 50 -16.45 -11.69 -4.53
N ILE A 51 -15.48 -11.46 -5.43
CA ILE A 51 -14.22 -10.77 -5.17
C ILE A 51 -14.16 -9.45 -5.94
N ALA A 52 -14.02 -8.33 -5.21
CA ALA A 52 -13.69 -7.02 -5.77
C ALA A 52 -12.19 -6.74 -5.60
N PHE A 53 -11.50 -6.40 -6.68
CA PHE A 53 -10.13 -5.91 -6.66
C PHE A 53 -10.15 -4.38 -6.80
N VAL A 54 -9.56 -3.70 -5.82
CA VAL A 54 -9.50 -2.24 -5.77
C VAL A 54 -8.11 -1.77 -6.20
N VAL A 55 -8.07 -1.02 -7.31
CA VAL A 55 -6.85 -0.44 -7.85
C VAL A 55 -6.45 0.78 -7.02
N SER A 56 -5.22 0.82 -6.51
CA SER A 56 -4.64 1.90 -5.70
C SER A 56 -4.39 3.21 -6.48
N THR A 57 -5.42 3.71 -7.18
CA THR A 57 -5.34 4.89 -8.06
C THR A 57 -4.99 6.17 -7.30
N ALA A 58 -5.31 6.25 -6.00
CA ALA A 58 -4.93 7.41 -5.17
C ALA A 58 -3.41 7.47 -4.99
N THR A 59 -2.75 6.34 -4.69
CA THR A 59 -1.29 6.24 -4.67
C THR A 59 -0.68 6.53 -6.02
N MET A 60 -1.20 5.94 -7.10
CA MET A 60 -0.74 6.29 -8.45
C MET A 60 -0.79 7.81 -8.68
N ASN A 61 -1.88 8.49 -8.31
CA ASN A 61 -2.03 9.94 -8.48
C ASN A 61 -1.04 10.75 -7.63
N ALA A 62 -0.84 10.38 -6.37
CA ALA A 62 0.08 11.05 -5.47
C ALA A 62 1.52 11.04 -5.99
N TYR A 63 1.90 9.99 -6.72
CA TYR A 63 3.23 9.81 -7.31
C TYR A 63 3.32 10.26 -8.78
N ASN A 64 2.21 10.62 -9.43
CA ASN A 64 2.23 11.08 -10.81
C ASN A 64 2.92 12.45 -10.96
N ASP A 65 4.19 12.43 -11.36
CA ASP A 65 5.05 13.62 -11.55
C ASP A 65 4.86 14.32 -12.90
N TRP A 66 3.84 13.95 -13.67
CA TRP A 66 3.54 14.57 -14.95
C TRP A 66 3.24 16.05 -14.76
N GLY A 67 3.88 16.89 -15.58
CA GLY A 67 3.78 18.34 -15.49
C GLY A 67 4.77 18.98 -14.51
N GLY A 68 5.70 18.21 -13.95
CA GLY A 68 6.81 18.72 -13.13
C GLY A 68 6.61 18.61 -11.62
N GLY A 69 5.49 18.03 -11.17
CA GLY A 69 5.25 17.83 -9.75
C GLY A 69 4.10 16.90 -9.39
N ASN A 70 4.11 16.49 -8.12
CA ASN A 70 3.21 15.53 -7.48
C ASN A 70 3.12 15.83 -5.96
N SER A 71 2.61 14.89 -5.17
CA SER A 71 2.49 15.06 -3.71
C SER A 71 3.82 15.03 -2.93
N TYR A 72 4.93 14.80 -3.61
CA TYR A 72 6.28 14.70 -3.03
C TYR A 72 7.27 15.70 -3.62
N HIS A 73 7.10 16.06 -4.90
CA HIS A 73 8.03 16.88 -5.66
C HIS A 73 7.30 18.01 -6.38
N GLY A 74 7.94 19.16 -6.48
CA GLY A 74 7.42 20.32 -7.20
C GLY A 74 8.47 21.38 -7.49
N GLU A 75 8.01 22.55 -7.93
CA GLU A 75 8.90 23.70 -8.19
C GLU A 75 9.26 24.43 -6.88
N GLY A 76 10.54 24.80 -6.75
CA GLY A 76 11.11 25.38 -5.53
C GLY A 76 11.61 24.35 -4.52
N GLY A 77 12.38 24.84 -3.53
CA GLY A 77 13.08 23.99 -2.55
C GLY A 77 14.59 23.85 -2.83
N THR A 78 15.24 22.87 -2.21
CA THR A 78 16.65 22.55 -2.46
C THR A 78 16.75 21.43 -3.52
N PRO A 79 17.92 21.22 -4.17
CA PRO A 79 18.12 20.08 -5.06
C PRO A 79 17.81 18.71 -4.44
N ARG A 80 17.83 18.62 -3.10
CA ARG A 80 17.56 17.41 -2.33
C ARG A 80 16.10 17.33 -1.83
N PHE A 81 15.41 18.47 -1.69
CA PHE A 81 14.04 18.57 -1.15
C PHE A 81 13.23 19.57 -1.96
N LYS A 82 12.43 19.05 -2.90
CA LYS A 82 11.47 19.86 -3.64
C LYS A 82 10.24 20.13 -2.78
N LYS A 83 9.61 21.28 -2.95
CA LYS A 83 8.34 21.59 -2.28
C LYS A 83 7.22 20.76 -2.92
N ALA A 84 6.49 19.98 -2.14
CA ALA A 84 5.33 19.24 -2.64
C ALA A 84 4.23 20.18 -3.14
N PHE A 85 3.45 19.73 -4.13
CA PHE A 85 2.23 20.42 -4.55
C PHE A 85 1.03 19.84 -3.80
N PRO A 86 0.39 20.61 -2.89
CA PRO A 86 -0.70 20.10 -2.08
C PRO A 86 -1.99 19.89 -2.86
N ARG A 87 -2.07 20.37 -4.10
CA ARG A 87 -3.23 20.25 -4.99
C ARG A 87 -2.73 19.89 -6.38
N THR A 88 -3.23 18.80 -6.96
CA THR A 88 -2.91 18.39 -8.33
C THR A 88 -4.17 18.03 -9.09
N SER A 89 -4.20 18.28 -10.40
CA SER A 89 -5.33 17.87 -11.24
C SER A 89 -5.27 16.38 -11.54
N LEU A 90 -6.44 15.75 -11.60
CA LEU A 90 -6.63 14.37 -12.07
C LEU A 90 -6.89 14.30 -13.58
N LEU A 91 -7.15 15.45 -14.22
CA LEU A 91 -7.30 15.58 -15.67
C LEU A 91 -5.95 15.84 -16.35
N ARG A 92 -4.98 14.97 -16.07
CA ARG A 92 -3.62 15.04 -16.63
C ARG A 92 -3.13 13.67 -17.08
N PRO A 93 -2.14 13.61 -18.00
CA PRO A 93 -1.52 12.34 -18.37
C PRO A 93 -0.83 11.65 -17.19
N TRP A 94 -0.57 10.36 -17.38
CA TRP A 94 0.26 9.58 -16.47
C TRP A 94 1.72 9.64 -16.90
N SER A 95 2.62 9.83 -15.95
CA SER A 95 4.05 9.70 -16.20
C SER A 95 4.43 8.29 -16.63
N ARG A 96 5.46 8.22 -17.48
CA ARG A 96 5.99 6.95 -17.98
C ARG A 96 6.43 6.08 -16.81
N GLY A 97 6.14 4.79 -16.89
CA GLY A 97 6.51 3.83 -15.85
C GLY A 97 5.42 3.56 -14.82
N LEU A 98 4.42 4.44 -14.66
CA LEU A 98 3.34 4.21 -13.69
C LEU A 98 2.30 3.19 -14.15
N ILE A 99 2.09 3.05 -15.47
CA ILE A 99 1.12 2.08 -16.03
C ILE A 99 1.83 0.87 -16.62
N ARG A 100 2.97 1.10 -17.30
CA ARG A 100 3.72 0.07 -18.01
C ARG A 100 5.21 0.30 -17.85
N LEU A 101 5.94 -0.78 -17.62
CA LEU A 101 7.40 -0.82 -17.53
C LEU A 101 7.96 -1.93 -18.41
N PRO A 102 9.18 -1.77 -18.94
CA PRO A 102 9.89 -2.86 -19.59
C PRO A 102 10.22 -3.96 -18.57
N GLY A 103 10.30 -5.21 -19.05
CA GLY A 103 10.76 -6.33 -18.24
C GLY A 103 12.18 -6.05 -17.69
N GLY A 104 12.39 -6.34 -16.41
CA GLY A 104 13.66 -6.10 -15.73
C GLY A 104 13.86 -4.68 -15.19
N ALA A 105 12.87 -3.78 -15.30
CA ALA A 105 12.91 -2.53 -14.56
C ALA A 105 13.04 -2.82 -13.04
N PRO A 106 14.00 -2.20 -12.35
CA PRO A 106 14.23 -2.46 -10.93
C PRO A 106 13.05 -1.99 -10.07
N ARG A 107 12.83 -2.69 -8.94
CA ARG A 107 11.91 -2.25 -7.89
C ARG A 107 12.57 -1.17 -7.02
N ALA A 108 11.82 -0.63 -6.06
CA ALA A 108 12.31 0.37 -5.11
C ALA A 108 13.53 -0.14 -4.31
N VAL A 109 13.52 -1.42 -3.91
CA VAL A 109 14.58 -2.05 -3.13
C VAL A 109 15.50 -2.97 -3.94
N SER A 110 16.74 -3.08 -3.47
CA SER A 110 17.68 -4.12 -3.92
C SER A 110 17.48 -5.41 -3.13
N THR A 111 17.44 -6.54 -3.82
CA THR A 111 17.42 -7.88 -3.21
C THR A 111 18.82 -8.45 -3.00
N ALA A 112 19.86 -7.78 -3.51
CA ALA A 112 21.24 -8.17 -3.31
C ALA A 112 21.63 -8.05 -1.83
N GLU A 113 22.55 -8.91 -1.40
CA GLU A 113 23.12 -8.82 -0.07
C GLU A 113 24.03 -7.59 0.03
N LEU A 114 23.80 -6.75 1.05
CA LEU A 114 24.62 -5.57 1.27
C LEU A 114 25.86 -5.94 2.09
N ALA A 115 27.03 -5.89 1.45
CA ALA A 115 28.31 -6.12 2.13
C ALA A 115 28.51 -5.15 3.32
N PRO A 116 29.28 -5.53 4.35
CA PRO A 116 29.67 -4.61 5.43
C PRO A 116 30.25 -3.30 4.88
N PHE A 117 29.84 -2.17 5.46
CA PHE A 117 30.25 -0.81 5.07
C PHE A 117 29.89 -0.37 3.64
N ALA A 118 29.24 -1.21 2.84
CA ALA A 118 28.73 -0.80 1.53
C ALA A 118 27.57 0.18 1.68
N VAL A 119 27.49 1.14 0.76
CA VAL A 119 26.42 2.13 0.70
C VAL A 119 25.17 1.48 0.10
N PRO A 120 24.00 1.58 0.76
CA PRO A 120 22.75 1.11 0.19
C PRO A 120 22.41 1.81 -1.12
N SER A 121 21.88 1.05 -2.08
CA SER A 121 21.50 1.55 -3.40
C SER A 121 19.98 1.61 -3.56
N LEU A 122 19.49 2.65 -4.24
CA LEU A 122 18.10 2.78 -4.70
C LEU A 122 18.05 2.55 -6.22
N PRO A 123 17.92 1.30 -6.68
CA PRO A 123 18.15 0.96 -8.09
C PRO A 123 17.11 1.58 -9.03
N ALA A 124 15.87 1.79 -8.56
CA ALA A 124 14.81 2.44 -9.33
C ALA A 124 15.17 3.86 -9.80
N HIS A 125 15.81 4.66 -8.94
CA HIS A 125 16.06 6.08 -9.23
C HIS A 125 17.03 6.31 -10.39
N ALA A 126 18.18 5.62 -10.39
CA ALA A 126 19.16 5.75 -11.47
C ALA A 126 18.57 5.26 -12.80
N TYR A 127 17.78 4.19 -12.75
CA TYR A 127 17.06 3.67 -13.90
C TYR A 127 16.01 4.66 -14.42
N ALA A 128 15.22 5.26 -13.53
CA ALA A 128 14.20 6.25 -13.89
C ALA A 128 14.82 7.43 -14.64
N HIS A 129 15.90 7.98 -14.08
CA HIS A 129 16.62 9.09 -14.68
C HIS A 129 17.20 8.72 -16.05
N HIS A 130 17.86 7.58 -16.17
CA HIS A 130 18.50 7.17 -17.43
C HIS A 130 17.49 6.94 -18.57
N TYR A 131 16.35 6.32 -18.28
CA TYR A 131 15.34 5.95 -19.30
C TYR A 131 14.17 6.94 -19.41
N GLY A 132 14.15 8.00 -18.60
CA GLY A 132 13.11 9.03 -18.59
C GLY A 132 11.74 8.52 -18.12
N PHE A 133 11.73 7.70 -17.06
CA PHE A 133 10.52 7.31 -16.34
C PHE A 133 10.24 8.29 -15.19
N ALA A 134 9.02 8.22 -14.63
CA ALA A 134 8.69 8.91 -13.38
C ALA A 134 9.76 8.58 -12.34
N ARG A 135 10.23 9.58 -11.59
CA ARG A 135 11.34 9.39 -10.65
C ARG A 135 11.11 8.21 -9.70
N ASP A 136 9.91 8.19 -9.13
CA ASP A 136 9.47 7.26 -8.09
C ASP A 136 8.49 6.22 -8.68
N TYR A 137 8.72 5.77 -9.93
CA TYR A 137 7.87 4.73 -10.53
C TYR A 137 7.87 3.43 -9.70
N GLY A 138 8.99 3.14 -9.01
CA GLY A 138 9.14 1.98 -8.15
C GLY A 138 8.11 1.94 -7.03
N ASP A 139 7.63 3.12 -6.63
CA ASP A 139 6.79 3.34 -5.47
C ASP A 139 5.32 3.05 -5.82
N ALA A 140 4.84 3.51 -6.97
CA ALA A 140 3.40 3.51 -7.27
C ALA A 140 2.99 2.89 -8.61
N SER A 141 3.88 2.15 -9.29
CA SER A 141 3.56 1.60 -10.61
C SER A 141 2.56 0.44 -10.56
N TRP A 142 1.46 0.59 -11.30
CA TRP A 142 0.54 -0.52 -11.61
C TRP A 142 1.28 -1.75 -12.15
N ALA A 143 2.30 -1.54 -12.99
CA ALA A 143 3.05 -2.62 -13.63
C ALA A 143 3.89 -3.46 -12.65
N LEU A 144 4.27 -2.89 -11.51
CA LEU A 144 5.04 -3.57 -10.46
C LEU A 144 4.17 -4.19 -9.36
N TYR A 145 2.91 -3.77 -9.26
CA TYR A 145 2.01 -4.19 -8.20
C TYR A 145 0.78 -4.89 -8.75
N GLY A 146 -0.32 -4.16 -8.91
CA GLY A 146 -1.62 -4.75 -9.25
C GLY A 146 -1.59 -5.61 -10.52
N LYS A 147 -0.82 -5.23 -11.56
CA LYS A 147 -0.64 -6.07 -12.76
C LYS A 147 -0.13 -7.47 -12.42
N LEU A 148 0.91 -7.57 -11.59
CA LEU A 148 1.53 -8.86 -11.25
C LEU A 148 0.57 -9.74 -10.43
N PHE A 149 -0.22 -9.12 -9.55
CA PHE A 149 -1.24 -9.85 -8.80
C PHE A 149 -2.34 -10.39 -9.70
N ILE A 150 -2.87 -9.57 -10.63
CA ILE A 150 -3.97 -10.02 -11.49
C ILE A 150 -3.52 -11.11 -12.45
N GLU A 151 -2.28 -11.04 -12.97
CA GLU A 151 -1.71 -12.10 -13.81
C GLU A 151 -1.58 -13.41 -13.02
N TRP A 152 -1.19 -13.34 -11.75
CA TRP A 152 -1.18 -14.49 -10.87
C TRP A 152 -2.59 -15.02 -10.59
N ALA A 153 -3.52 -14.14 -10.21
CA ALA A 153 -4.87 -14.49 -9.78
C ALA A 153 -5.68 -15.12 -10.92
N GLU A 154 -5.62 -14.55 -12.13
CA GLU A 154 -6.28 -15.09 -13.31
C GLU A 154 -5.68 -16.44 -13.71
N ALA A 155 -4.34 -16.58 -13.70
CA ALA A 155 -3.68 -17.85 -13.95
C ALA A 155 -4.01 -18.92 -12.88
N ALA A 156 -4.34 -18.47 -11.67
CA ALA A 156 -4.77 -19.30 -10.55
C ALA A 156 -6.26 -19.66 -10.60
N GLY A 157 -7.03 -19.11 -11.55
CA GLY A 157 -8.45 -19.40 -11.75
C GLY A 157 -9.42 -18.44 -11.06
N TYR A 158 -8.93 -17.35 -10.45
CA TYR A 158 -9.80 -16.36 -9.80
C TYR A 158 -10.38 -15.39 -10.84
N THR A 159 -11.69 -15.15 -10.75
CA THR A 159 -12.37 -14.07 -11.47
C THR A 159 -12.51 -12.88 -10.53
N LEU A 160 -12.23 -11.67 -11.02
CA LEU A 160 -12.22 -10.43 -10.23
C LEU A 160 -13.13 -9.39 -10.88
N ASP A 161 -13.89 -8.65 -10.07
CA ASP A 161 -14.51 -7.39 -10.46
C ASP A 161 -13.59 -6.25 -10.03
N TYR A 162 -13.49 -5.20 -10.84
CA TYR A 162 -12.48 -4.15 -10.69
C TYR A 162 -13.11 -2.81 -10.35
N TYR A 163 -12.55 -2.15 -9.34
CA TYR A 163 -12.90 -0.80 -8.92
C TYR A 163 -11.64 0.05 -8.79
N THR A 164 -11.77 1.35 -9.05
CA THR A 164 -10.77 2.33 -8.63
C THR A 164 -11.09 2.82 -7.23
N LEU A 165 -10.12 3.41 -6.55
CA LEU A 165 -10.40 4.15 -5.33
C LEU A 165 -11.38 5.32 -5.56
N HIS A 166 -11.44 5.91 -6.77
CA HIS A 166 -12.40 6.98 -7.07
C HIS A 166 -13.84 6.46 -7.06
N ASP A 167 -14.07 5.24 -7.53
CA ASP A 167 -15.39 4.62 -7.44
C ASP A 167 -15.85 4.47 -5.98
N LEU A 168 -14.92 4.21 -5.06
CA LEU A 168 -15.19 4.07 -3.64
C LEU A 168 -15.33 5.43 -2.96
N HIS A 169 -14.70 6.47 -3.52
CA HIS A 169 -14.92 7.84 -3.10
C HIS A 169 -16.34 8.30 -3.42
N ASP A 170 -16.79 8.01 -4.64
CA ASP A 170 -18.10 8.41 -5.15
C ASP A 170 -19.24 7.59 -4.51
N ASP A 171 -19.01 6.30 -4.25
CA ASP A 171 -19.97 5.40 -3.63
C ASP A 171 -19.33 4.57 -2.49
N PRO A 172 -19.48 5.02 -1.22
CA PRO A 172 -18.96 4.28 -0.07
C PRO A 172 -19.75 2.99 0.24
N HIS A 173 -20.74 2.60 -0.56
CA HIS A 173 -21.45 1.33 -0.43
C HIS A 173 -21.10 0.35 -1.56
N ALA A 174 -20.22 0.72 -2.49
CA ALA A 174 -19.89 -0.06 -3.68
C ALA A 174 -19.37 -1.48 -3.40
N LEU A 175 -18.82 -1.72 -2.20
CA LEU A 175 -18.23 -3.00 -1.81
C LEU A 175 -19.17 -3.93 -1.02
N GLU A 176 -20.31 -3.44 -0.52
CA GLU A 176 -21.25 -4.25 0.28
C GLU A 176 -21.76 -5.52 -0.42
N PRO A 177 -21.95 -5.56 -1.76
CA PRO A 177 -22.34 -6.78 -2.46
C PRO A 177 -21.27 -7.90 -2.43
N TYR A 178 -20.01 -7.57 -2.15
CA TYR A 178 -18.88 -8.51 -2.29
C TYR A 178 -18.56 -9.21 -0.98
N ARG A 179 -18.19 -10.49 -1.09
CA ARG A 179 -17.69 -11.29 0.04
C ARG A 179 -16.28 -10.89 0.44
N LEU A 180 -15.48 -10.48 -0.53
CA LEU A 180 -14.09 -10.08 -0.33
C LEU A 180 -13.76 -8.87 -1.20
N SER A 181 -13.16 -7.83 -0.62
CA SER A 181 -12.38 -6.85 -1.38
C SER A 181 -10.88 -7.06 -1.16
N ILE A 182 -10.08 -6.75 -2.18
CA ILE A 182 -8.63 -6.95 -2.18
C ILE A 182 -7.92 -5.69 -2.64
N VAL A 183 -6.84 -5.34 -1.94
CA VAL A 183 -5.84 -4.36 -2.38
C VAL A 183 -4.45 -4.96 -2.31
N VAL A 184 -3.56 -4.58 -3.23
CA VAL A 184 -2.22 -5.16 -3.37
C VAL A 184 -1.16 -4.12 -3.67
N GLY A 185 0.02 -4.28 -3.08
CA GLY A 185 1.20 -3.49 -3.38
C GLY A 185 1.28 -2.22 -2.54
N HIS A 186 1.31 -1.07 -3.19
CA HIS A 186 1.41 0.20 -2.48
C HIS A 186 0.06 0.93 -2.47
N ASP A 187 -0.61 0.91 -1.33
CA ASP A 187 -1.92 1.50 -1.09
C ASP A 187 -1.88 2.50 0.07
N GLU A 188 -1.19 3.60 -0.19
CA GLU A 188 -0.78 4.60 0.80
C GLU A 188 -1.82 5.69 1.07
N TYR A 189 -2.71 5.95 0.12
CA TYR A 189 -3.63 7.08 0.17
C TYR A 189 -5.08 6.64 0.09
N SER A 190 -5.89 7.17 1.00
CA SER A 190 -7.33 7.04 0.91
C SER A 190 -8.02 8.32 1.35
N SER A 191 -9.14 8.64 0.73
CA SER A 191 -10.06 9.65 1.25
C SER A 191 -10.99 9.06 2.30
N TRP A 192 -11.70 9.92 3.02
CA TRP A 192 -12.67 9.48 4.02
C TRP A 192 -13.73 8.51 3.47
N PRO A 193 -14.43 8.80 2.35
CA PRO A 193 -15.41 7.86 1.82
C PRO A 193 -14.78 6.54 1.34
N MET A 194 -13.55 6.56 0.81
CA MET A 194 -12.85 5.33 0.41
C MET A 194 -12.61 4.40 1.60
N ARG A 195 -12.15 4.93 2.74
CA ARG A 195 -11.98 4.14 3.96
C ARG A 195 -13.33 3.69 4.53
N GLN A 196 -14.35 4.55 4.44
CA GLN A 196 -15.72 4.21 4.83
C GLN A 196 -16.28 3.05 4.00
N ALA A 197 -15.89 2.90 2.73
CA ALA A 197 -16.31 1.76 1.91
C ALA A 197 -15.83 0.42 2.46
N ILE A 198 -14.60 0.36 2.97
CA ILE A 198 -14.06 -0.84 3.63
C ILE A 198 -14.83 -1.13 4.92
N GLU A 199 -15.11 -0.10 5.70
CA GLU A 199 -15.88 -0.19 6.95
C GLU A 199 -17.30 -0.69 6.73
N ASN A 200 -17.99 -0.13 5.74
CA ASN A 200 -19.34 -0.53 5.36
C ASN A 200 -19.38 -1.99 4.90
N GLN A 201 -18.40 -2.41 4.10
CA GLN A 201 -18.28 -3.82 3.70
C GLN A 201 -18.09 -4.75 4.90
N LEU A 202 -17.18 -4.41 5.81
CA LEU A 202 -16.95 -5.20 7.02
C LEU A 202 -18.20 -5.27 7.91
N ALA A 203 -18.91 -4.14 8.06
CA ALA A 203 -20.16 -4.06 8.80
C ALA A 203 -21.29 -4.89 8.16
N ALA A 204 -21.31 -5.03 6.84
CA ALA A 204 -22.21 -5.92 6.11
C ALA A 204 -21.83 -7.41 6.21
N GLY A 205 -20.73 -7.75 6.91
CA GLY A 205 -20.19 -9.11 7.02
C GLY A 205 -19.49 -9.58 5.74
N GLY A 206 -18.98 -8.64 4.95
CA GLY A 206 -17.96 -8.88 3.93
C GLY A 206 -16.55 -8.80 4.54
N ASN A 207 -15.55 -9.17 3.75
CA ASN A 207 -14.16 -9.29 4.19
C ASN A 207 -13.26 -8.34 3.39
N HIS A 208 -12.13 -7.98 3.97
CA HIS A 208 -11.08 -7.23 3.29
C HIS A 208 -9.73 -7.92 3.46
N ALA A 209 -9.03 -8.14 2.34
CA ALA A 209 -7.66 -8.64 2.34
C ALA A 209 -6.71 -7.60 1.73
N ARG A 210 -5.74 -7.15 2.52
CA ARG A 210 -4.73 -6.20 2.09
C ARG A 210 -3.38 -6.90 2.00
N PHE A 211 -2.90 -7.13 0.78
CA PHE A 211 -1.54 -7.61 0.48
C PHE A 211 -0.68 -6.43 0.05
N ALA A 212 -0.66 -5.41 0.89
CA ALA A 212 -0.09 -4.10 0.61
C ALA A 212 0.59 -3.56 1.86
N GLY A 213 1.45 -2.55 1.69
CA GLY A 213 2.15 -1.86 2.76
C GLY A 213 1.96 -0.34 2.71
N ASN A 214 2.54 0.35 3.68
CA ASN A 214 2.56 1.81 3.82
C ASN A 214 1.19 2.47 3.87
N ASN A 215 0.23 1.98 4.67
CA ASN A 215 -1.05 2.68 4.78
C ASN A 215 -0.89 3.92 5.69
N ILE A 216 -1.01 5.16 5.16
CA ILE A 216 -0.75 6.37 5.96
C ILE A 216 -1.73 7.53 5.70
N TRP A 217 -1.86 8.00 4.47
CA TRP A 217 -2.33 9.37 4.23
C TRP A 217 -3.84 9.46 3.98
N GLN A 218 -4.48 10.37 4.71
CA GLN A 218 -5.79 10.90 4.35
C GLN A 218 -5.63 11.94 3.23
N VAL A 219 -6.44 11.80 2.18
CA VAL A 219 -6.50 12.77 1.08
C VAL A 219 -7.92 13.26 0.85
N ARG A 220 -8.05 14.39 0.14
CA ARG A 220 -9.35 14.88 -0.32
C ARG A 220 -9.43 14.94 -1.83
N TYR A 221 -10.66 14.84 -2.30
CA TYR A 221 -11.04 15.03 -3.69
C TYR A 221 -11.96 16.23 -3.75
N GLU A 222 -11.61 17.20 -4.57
CA GLU A 222 -12.34 18.46 -4.73
C GLU A 222 -12.74 18.65 -6.20
N ASP A 223 -13.52 19.70 -6.47
CA ASP A 223 -13.92 20.09 -7.83
C ASP A 223 -14.60 18.93 -8.60
N GLY A 224 -15.53 18.24 -7.94
CA GLY A 224 -16.25 17.09 -8.51
C GLY A 224 -15.36 15.89 -8.78
N GLY A 225 -14.33 15.67 -7.94
CA GLY A 225 -13.42 14.53 -8.08
C GLY A 225 -12.31 14.74 -9.11
N THR A 226 -12.04 15.99 -9.52
CA THR A 226 -11.02 16.32 -10.53
C THR A 226 -9.75 16.95 -9.94
N THR A 227 -9.77 17.30 -8.65
CA THR A 227 -8.62 17.82 -7.91
C THR A 227 -8.26 16.89 -6.76
N PHE A 228 -7.01 16.41 -6.73
CA PHE A 228 -6.44 15.61 -5.66
C PHE A 228 -5.69 16.51 -4.67
N VAL A 229 -6.07 16.47 -3.40
CA VAL A 229 -5.58 17.36 -2.33
C VAL A 229 -4.84 16.55 -1.26
N ASN A 230 -3.59 16.93 -1.00
CA ASN A 230 -2.67 16.25 -0.11
C ASN A 230 -1.63 17.21 0.46
N HIS A 231 -1.91 17.81 1.61
CA HIS A 231 -1.07 18.83 2.21
C HIS A 231 0.20 18.29 2.86
N LYS A 232 0.15 17.09 3.49
CA LYS A 232 1.26 16.44 4.23
C LYS A 232 1.89 17.26 5.37
N ASP A 233 1.38 18.45 5.58
CA ASP A 233 1.68 19.36 6.67
C ASP A 233 0.35 19.99 7.03
N GLU A 234 -0.22 19.54 8.14
CA GLU A 234 -1.55 19.91 8.61
C GLU A 234 -1.67 21.43 8.79
N THR A 235 -0.57 22.12 9.14
CA THR A 235 -0.56 23.57 9.33
C THR A 235 -0.80 24.35 8.04
N THR A 236 -0.63 23.70 6.89
CA THR A 236 -0.90 24.30 5.57
C THR A 236 -2.31 24.00 5.06
N ASP A 237 -3.04 23.09 5.70
CA ASP A 237 -4.36 22.66 5.30
C ASP A 237 -5.43 23.61 5.86
N PRO A 238 -6.30 24.21 5.02
CA PRO A 238 -7.32 25.15 5.50
C PRO A 238 -8.37 24.52 6.43
N LEU A 239 -8.46 23.19 6.50
CA LEU A 239 -9.37 22.51 7.43
C LEU A 239 -8.79 22.37 8.84
N PHE A 240 -7.48 22.53 9.02
CA PHE A 240 -6.84 22.35 10.32
C PHE A 240 -7.29 23.43 11.33
N GLY A 241 -7.63 23.01 12.55
CA GLY A 241 -8.18 23.90 13.58
C GLY A 241 -9.64 24.35 13.37
N THR A 242 -10.33 23.84 12.34
CA THR A 242 -11.75 24.10 12.11
C THR A 242 -12.64 22.96 12.66
N ASP A 243 -13.96 23.13 12.60
CA ASP A 243 -14.92 22.05 12.88
C ASP A 243 -14.84 20.88 11.87
N GLN A 244 -14.20 21.09 10.72
CA GLN A 244 -13.94 20.09 9.69
C GLN A 244 -12.55 19.44 9.78
N GLN A 245 -11.78 19.71 10.85
CA GLN A 245 -10.40 19.24 10.98
C GLN A 245 -10.23 17.72 10.86
N ARG A 246 -11.28 16.92 11.09
CA ARG A 246 -11.20 15.47 10.87
C ARG A 246 -10.85 15.07 9.43
N PHE A 247 -11.07 15.98 8.48
CA PHE A 247 -10.83 15.79 7.04
C PHE A 247 -9.51 16.40 6.55
N VAL A 248 -8.61 16.82 7.44
CA VAL A 248 -7.28 17.30 7.04
C VAL A 248 -6.57 16.26 6.16
N SER A 249 -5.85 16.75 5.16
CA SER A 249 -5.16 15.92 4.17
C SER A 249 -3.71 15.70 4.60
N ASN A 250 -3.59 14.81 5.58
CA ASN A 250 -2.35 14.42 6.23
C ASN A 250 -2.51 12.99 6.78
N ALA A 251 -1.58 12.47 7.59
CA ALA A 251 -1.66 11.12 8.13
C ALA A 251 -2.97 10.86 8.88
N TRP A 252 -3.60 9.71 8.61
CA TRP A 252 -4.82 9.27 9.30
C TRP A 252 -4.65 9.14 10.80
N ASP A 253 -3.43 8.83 11.24
CA ASP A 253 -3.08 8.59 12.64
C ASP A 253 -2.88 9.89 13.44
N LEU A 254 -3.05 11.07 12.82
CA LEU A 254 -3.07 12.34 13.54
C LEU A 254 -4.23 12.39 14.55
N PRO A 255 -3.99 12.86 15.79
CA PRO A 255 -5.04 12.99 16.80
C PRO A 255 -6.26 13.81 16.32
N CYS A 256 -6.05 14.88 15.54
CA CYS A 256 -7.12 15.73 15.03
C CYS A 256 -8.03 15.04 13.99
N VAL A 257 -7.57 13.99 13.33
CA VAL A 257 -8.39 13.15 12.43
C VAL A 257 -9.35 12.27 13.24
N GLY A 258 -8.89 11.79 14.41
CA GLY A 258 -9.71 11.01 15.34
C GLY A 258 -10.08 9.62 14.85
N TRP A 259 -9.38 9.11 13.83
CA TRP A 259 -9.65 7.80 13.23
C TRP A 259 -8.34 7.13 12.79
N PRO A 260 -7.56 6.54 13.72
CA PRO A 260 -6.27 5.93 13.37
C PRO A 260 -6.44 4.69 12.49
N LEU A 261 -5.53 4.45 11.55
CA LEU A 261 -5.64 3.35 10.57
C LEU A 261 -5.65 1.98 11.21
N ALA A 262 -4.87 1.80 12.28
CA ALA A 262 -4.82 0.55 13.03
C ALA A 262 -6.22 0.14 13.55
N HIS A 263 -7.13 1.08 13.79
CA HIS A 263 -8.52 0.77 14.15
C HIS A 263 -9.27 -0.03 13.07
N THR A 264 -9.04 0.30 11.79
CA THR A 264 -9.72 -0.35 10.67
C THR A 264 -8.92 -1.55 10.18
N PHE A 265 -7.63 -1.37 9.94
CA PHE A 265 -6.80 -2.36 9.25
C PHE A 265 -6.01 -3.25 10.22
N GLY A 266 -6.00 -2.94 11.52
CA GLY A 266 -5.14 -3.58 12.51
C GLY A 266 -3.69 -3.11 12.46
N LEU A 267 -3.21 -2.70 11.29
CA LEU A 267 -1.84 -2.23 11.03
C LEU A 267 -1.86 -0.86 10.33
N THR A 268 -0.77 -0.10 10.48
CA THR A 268 -0.55 1.21 9.84
C THR A 268 0.94 1.41 9.51
N GLY A 269 1.21 2.21 8.49
CA GLY A 269 2.55 2.68 8.16
C GLY A 269 3.11 3.67 9.20
N SER A 270 2.25 4.38 9.95
CA SER A 270 2.75 5.31 10.99
C SER A 270 3.40 4.61 12.20
N ASN A 271 3.25 3.28 12.33
CA ASN A 271 3.96 2.52 13.36
C ASN A 271 5.33 2.04 12.91
N VAL A 272 5.45 1.74 11.63
CA VAL A 272 6.69 1.29 11.00
C VAL A 272 6.51 1.43 9.50
N ILE A 273 7.57 1.80 8.78
CA ILE A 273 7.48 1.98 7.33
C ILE A 273 8.50 1.09 6.65
N HIS A 274 9.79 1.25 6.92
CA HIS A 274 10.81 0.80 5.98
C HIS A 274 11.60 -0.44 6.42
N ALA A 275 11.79 -1.36 5.48
CA ALA A 275 12.77 -2.45 5.56
C ALA A 275 13.51 -2.61 4.23
N MET A 276 14.83 -2.79 4.28
CA MET A 276 15.70 -2.91 3.10
C MET A 276 15.64 -1.74 2.11
N TYR A 277 15.13 -0.58 2.54
CA TYR A 277 15.03 0.61 1.71
C TYR A 277 16.07 1.64 2.14
N GLY A 278 17.03 1.92 1.26
CA GLY A 278 18.19 2.74 1.60
C GLY A 278 18.85 2.26 2.89
N GLY A 279 19.08 3.17 3.84
CA GLY A 279 19.67 2.89 5.16
C GLY A 279 18.71 2.26 6.19
N ALA A 280 17.44 2.04 5.86
CA ALA A 280 16.44 1.55 6.79
C ALA A 280 16.45 0.02 6.81
N ALA A 281 16.94 -0.54 7.92
CA ALA A 281 17.15 -1.98 8.09
C ALA A 281 17.77 -2.64 6.83
N PRO A 282 18.95 -2.18 6.37
CA PRO A 282 19.46 -2.45 5.02
C PRO A 282 19.86 -3.92 4.81
N ARG A 283 20.00 -4.68 5.90
CA ARG A 283 20.32 -6.11 5.93
C ARG A 283 19.22 -6.95 6.58
N ALA A 284 17.98 -6.43 6.61
CA ALA A 284 16.85 -7.21 7.11
C ALA A 284 16.72 -8.55 6.37
N SER A 285 16.05 -9.51 7.01
CA SER A 285 15.81 -10.86 6.48
C SER A 285 15.11 -10.83 5.11
N GLY A 286 14.34 -9.79 4.84
CA GLY A 286 13.47 -9.63 3.68
C GLY A 286 12.19 -10.47 3.78
N GLY A 287 11.94 -11.15 4.90
CA GLY A 287 10.78 -12.02 5.07
C GLY A 287 10.14 -11.87 6.44
N PHE A 288 8.95 -12.44 6.59
CA PHE A 288 8.21 -12.46 7.85
C PHE A 288 8.51 -13.74 8.63
N THR A 289 8.93 -13.60 9.89
CA THR A 289 9.12 -14.70 10.83
C THR A 289 7.79 -15.11 11.44
N ILE A 290 7.45 -16.40 11.40
CA ILE A 290 6.18 -16.94 11.89
C ILE A 290 6.13 -17.03 13.42
N TYR A 291 5.05 -16.51 14.01
CA TYR A 291 4.77 -16.64 15.44
C TYR A 291 3.53 -17.49 15.74
N ARG A 292 2.58 -17.59 14.80
CA ARG A 292 1.33 -18.35 15.00
C ARG A 292 1.07 -19.32 13.84
N PRO A 293 1.84 -20.43 13.73
CA PRO A 293 1.73 -21.39 12.64
C PRO A 293 0.34 -22.06 12.54
N TRP A 294 -0.44 -22.04 13.62
CA TRP A 294 -1.81 -22.57 13.67
C TRP A 294 -2.88 -21.62 13.11
N HIS A 295 -2.53 -20.41 12.67
CA HIS A 295 -3.51 -19.50 12.07
C HIS A 295 -4.06 -20.07 10.77
N TRP A 296 -5.36 -19.90 10.50
CA TRP A 296 -6.04 -20.50 9.35
C TRP A 296 -5.42 -20.09 8.01
N SER A 297 -4.83 -18.89 7.92
CA SER A 297 -4.17 -18.43 6.69
C SER A 297 -2.94 -19.28 6.33
N LEU A 298 -2.37 -20.00 7.29
CA LEU A 298 -1.21 -20.87 7.14
C LEU A 298 -1.60 -22.35 7.02
N GLU A 299 -2.89 -22.69 6.99
CA GLU A 299 -3.34 -24.08 6.96
C GLU A 299 -2.81 -24.82 5.71
N GLY A 300 -2.22 -26.00 5.93
CA GLY A 300 -1.63 -26.81 4.86
C GLY A 300 -0.40 -26.19 4.19
N SER A 301 0.27 -25.24 4.85
CA SER A 301 1.52 -24.64 4.36
C SER A 301 2.79 -25.38 4.80
N ASP A 302 2.71 -26.23 5.83
CA ASP A 302 3.87 -26.84 6.50
C ASP A 302 4.83 -25.82 7.14
N LEU A 303 4.32 -24.65 7.55
CA LEU A 303 5.07 -23.64 8.29
C LEU A 303 5.02 -23.89 9.80
N TYR A 304 6.18 -23.75 10.44
CA TYR A 304 6.37 -23.89 11.89
C TYR A 304 6.67 -22.54 12.54
N PHE A 305 6.61 -22.50 13.87
CA PHE A 305 7.05 -21.34 14.65
C PHE A 305 8.52 -21.04 14.35
N GLY A 306 8.83 -19.77 14.04
CA GLY A 306 10.18 -19.30 13.72
C GLY A 306 10.57 -19.41 12.25
N ASP A 307 9.77 -20.08 11.40
CA ASP A 307 10.05 -20.15 9.97
C ASP A 307 9.96 -18.77 9.31
N LEU A 308 10.76 -18.57 8.26
CA LEU A 308 10.83 -17.31 7.52
C LEU A 308 10.12 -17.44 6.17
N ILE A 309 9.09 -16.63 5.94
CA ILE A 309 8.38 -16.57 4.65
C ILE A 309 8.96 -15.45 3.79
N GLY A 310 9.30 -15.80 2.55
CA GLY A 310 9.58 -14.84 1.48
C GLY A 310 10.82 -13.97 1.71
N GLY A 311 11.79 -14.46 2.50
CA GLY A 311 13.13 -13.90 2.54
C GLY A 311 13.83 -13.96 1.18
N ARG A 312 15.15 -13.75 1.15
CA ARG A 312 15.91 -13.81 -0.11
C ARG A 312 15.68 -15.14 -0.86
N PRO A 313 15.55 -15.11 -2.19
CA PRO A 313 15.76 -13.95 -3.05
C PRO A 313 14.54 -13.02 -3.18
N ASP A 314 13.37 -13.39 -2.65
CA ASP A 314 12.08 -12.71 -2.93
C ASP A 314 11.96 -11.38 -2.23
N CYS A 315 12.40 -11.31 -0.97
CA CYS A 315 12.35 -10.13 -0.14
C CYS A 315 10.95 -9.49 -0.06
N ILE A 316 9.93 -10.28 0.27
CA ILE A 316 8.55 -9.80 0.32
C ILE A 316 8.28 -8.80 1.45
N ALA A 317 9.05 -8.86 2.55
CA ALA A 317 9.00 -7.92 3.66
C ALA A 317 10.09 -6.86 3.48
N ALA A 318 9.94 -6.05 2.45
CA ALA A 318 10.89 -5.02 2.05
C ALA A 318 10.17 -3.82 1.45
N TYR A 319 10.93 -2.76 1.20
CA TYR A 319 10.50 -1.44 0.81
C TYR A 319 9.67 -0.78 1.89
N GLU A 320 8.38 -1.10 1.95
CA GLU A 320 7.49 -0.56 2.95
C GLU A 320 6.51 -1.61 3.50
N ILE A 321 6.35 -1.61 4.82
CA ILE A 321 5.61 -2.60 5.58
C ILE A 321 4.79 -1.92 6.69
N ASP A 322 3.67 -2.52 7.08
CA ASP A 322 2.77 -1.95 8.10
C ASP A 322 2.84 -2.72 9.43
N GLY A 323 2.67 -2.00 10.54
CA GLY A 323 2.74 -2.57 11.89
C GLY A 323 1.71 -1.99 12.84
N CYS A 324 1.69 -2.52 14.06
CA CYS A 324 0.96 -1.94 15.19
C CYS A 324 1.89 -1.80 16.40
N ASP A 325 1.48 -1.01 17.39
CA ASP A 325 2.11 -1.03 18.71
C ASP A 325 1.84 -2.38 19.38
N PHE A 326 2.91 -3.05 19.84
CA PHE A 326 2.83 -4.42 20.31
C PHE A 326 3.74 -4.67 21.52
N THR A 327 3.49 -5.79 22.19
CA THR A 327 4.35 -6.32 23.26
C THR A 327 4.51 -7.82 23.10
N MET A 328 5.60 -8.37 23.64
CA MET A 328 5.85 -9.81 23.66
C MET A 328 5.39 -10.40 24.99
N ARG A 329 4.60 -11.48 24.94
CA ARG A 329 4.19 -12.26 26.11
C ARG A 329 4.45 -13.73 25.81
N ASP A 330 5.23 -14.39 26.66
CA ASP A 330 5.58 -15.81 26.52
C ASP A 330 6.10 -16.20 25.12
N GLY A 331 6.87 -15.32 24.49
CA GLY A 331 7.43 -15.53 23.15
C GLY A 331 6.50 -15.21 21.98
N LEU A 332 5.28 -14.71 22.23
CA LEU A 332 4.31 -14.34 21.18
C LEU A 332 4.01 -12.83 21.19
N PRO A 333 3.79 -12.22 20.01
CA PRO A 333 3.45 -10.80 19.90
C PRO A 333 1.96 -10.55 20.12
N TYR A 334 1.61 -9.48 20.82
CA TYR A 334 0.23 -9.04 21.07
C TYR A 334 0.09 -7.54 20.85
N PRO A 335 -1.00 -7.06 20.24
CA PRO A 335 -1.28 -5.63 20.15
C PRO A 335 -1.43 -5.05 21.56
N THR A 336 -0.96 -3.82 21.77
CA THR A 336 -1.23 -3.11 23.03
C THR A 336 -2.58 -2.38 23.01
N GLY A 337 -3.05 -2.02 21.80
CA GLY A 337 -4.23 -1.17 21.57
C GLY A 337 -3.98 0.33 21.74
N ARG A 338 -2.77 0.78 22.06
CA ARG A 338 -2.45 2.21 22.27
C ARG A 338 -2.60 3.06 21.01
N ASP A 339 -2.37 2.46 19.85
CA ASP A 339 -2.48 3.06 18.52
C ASP A 339 -3.87 2.83 17.88
N GLY A 340 -4.82 2.24 18.61
CA GLY A 340 -6.15 1.90 18.12
C GLY A 340 -6.26 0.52 17.49
N ALA A 341 -5.19 -0.28 17.42
CA ALA A 341 -5.27 -1.66 16.94
C ALA A 341 -6.30 -2.47 17.77
N PRO A 342 -7.16 -3.30 17.14
CA PRO A 342 -8.13 -4.11 17.87
C PRO A 342 -7.47 -5.03 18.90
N ALA A 343 -8.04 -5.11 20.10
CA ALA A 343 -7.49 -5.94 21.18
C ALA A 343 -7.42 -7.44 20.83
N HIS A 344 -8.25 -7.90 19.89
CA HIS A 344 -8.29 -9.27 19.40
C HIS A 344 -7.54 -9.45 18.06
N LEU A 345 -6.71 -8.48 17.66
CA LEU A 345 -5.82 -8.61 16.52
C LEU A 345 -4.82 -9.74 16.75
N THR A 346 -4.80 -10.69 15.82
CA THR A 346 -3.85 -11.80 15.83
C THR A 346 -2.66 -11.44 14.96
N ILE A 347 -1.50 -11.20 15.57
CA ILE A 347 -0.23 -10.97 14.86
C ILE A 347 0.34 -12.34 14.46
N ILE A 348 0.34 -12.67 13.17
CA ILE A 348 0.66 -14.00 12.66
C ILE A 348 2.18 -14.16 12.45
N ALA A 349 2.79 -13.14 11.86
CA ALA A 349 4.20 -13.10 11.50
C ALA A 349 4.75 -11.67 11.55
N MET A 350 6.06 -11.50 11.73
CA MET A 350 6.68 -10.19 11.89
C MET A 350 8.03 -10.07 11.18
N ALA A 351 8.39 -8.86 10.75
CA ALA A 351 9.70 -8.52 10.20
C ALA A 351 10.19 -7.21 10.84
N PRO A 352 11.40 -7.16 11.43
CA PRO A 352 11.95 -5.92 11.98
C PRO A 352 12.06 -4.82 10.93
N ALA A 353 11.70 -3.60 11.32
CA ALA A 353 11.73 -2.43 10.44
C ALA A 353 11.81 -1.13 11.24
N VAL A 354 12.04 -0.03 10.53
CA VAL A 354 12.23 1.29 11.13
C VAL A 354 11.47 2.33 10.33
N GLN A 355 11.03 3.40 10.98
CA GLN A 355 10.33 4.49 10.28
C GLN A 355 11.31 5.33 9.44
N HIS A 356 12.53 5.54 9.93
CA HIS A 356 13.54 6.41 9.34
C HIS A 356 14.90 5.70 9.26
N GLU A 357 15.75 6.11 8.31
CA GLU A 357 17.10 5.56 8.17
C GLU A 357 18.01 6.04 9.31
N GLU A 358 18.81 5.12 9.87
CA GLU A 358 19.97 5.48 10.66
C GLU A 358 21.10 5.95 9.74
N ASP A 359 21.64 7.14 9.96
CA ASP A 359 22.73 7.65 9.13
C ASP A 359 24.09 7.13 9.61
N HIS A 360 24.54 6.03 9.01
CA HIS A 360 25.87 5.46 9.28
C HIS A 360 26.98 6.09 8.41
N PHE A 361 26.64 7.09 7.58
CA PHE A 361 27.56 7.70 6.61
C PHE A 361 27.71 9.22 6.82
N ASN A 362 27.23 9.76 7.94
CA ASN A 362 27.31 11.18 8.30
C ASN A 362 26.84 12.13 7.18
N GLY A 363 25.76 11.76 6.48
CA GLY A 363 25.15 12.57 5.43
C GLY A 363 25.93 12.65 4.12
N THR A 364 27.04 11.91 3.99
CA THR A 364 27.94 11.97 2.82
C THR A 364 27.43 11.18 1.61
N THR A 365 26.43 10.32 1.79
CA THR A 365 25.85 9.50 0.73
C THR A 365 24.59 10.15 0.16
N ALA A 366 24.52 10.23 -1.18
CA ALA A 366 23.38 10.81 -1.90
C ALA A 366 22.14 9.90 -1.93
N THR A 367 22.25 8.65 -1.46
CA THR A 367 21.19 7.63 -1.50
C THR A 367 20.35 7.57 -0.22
N THR A 368 20.58 8.45 0.76
CA THR A 368 19.79 8.47 1.99
C THR A 368 18.40 9.06 1.73
N MET A 369 17.36 8.29 2.04
CA MET A 369 15.98 8.76 2.08
C MET A 369 15.50 8.81 3.52
N ASN A 370 14.85 9.91 3.93
CA ASN A 370 14.28 10.00 5.28
C ASN A 370 15.29 9.71 6.42
N SER A 371 16.53 10.21 6.31
CA SER A 371 17.59 10.03 7.30
C SER A 371 17.46 10.93 8.53
N VAL A 372 17.62 10.36 9.72
CA VAL A 372 17.58 11.07 11.02
C VAL A 372 18.65 12.16 11.19
N ALA A 373 19.70 12.16 10.36
CA ALA A 373 20.71 13.21 10.38
C ALA A 373 20.25 14.52 9.72
N ASN A 374 19.03 14.56 9.17
CA ASN A 374 18.51 15.73 8.48
C ASN A 374 17.31 16.37 9.22
N PRO A 375 17.49 17.58 9.81
CA PRO A 375 16.46 18.27 10.59
C PRO A 375 15.29 18.82 9.75
N SER A 376 15.31 18.68 8.43
CA SER A 376 14.27 19.20 7.52
C SER A 376 13.26 18.16 7.03
N ILE A 377 13.40 16.88 7.44
CA ILE A 377 12.38 15.87 7.18
C ILE A 377 11.18 16.24 8.06
N LYS A 378 10.14 16.78 7.43
CA LYS A 378 8.83 16.87 8.08
C LYS A 378 8.30 15.43 8.13
N GLY A 379 8.14 14.91 9.35
CA GLY A 379 7.41 13.69 9.59
C GLY A 379 5.95 13.83 9.13
N ASP A 380 5.20 12.76 9.32
CA ASP A 380 3.75 12.55 9.27
C ASP A 380 2.86 13.62 9.97
N GLY A 381 3.43 14.77 10.33
CA GLY A 381 2.80 15.95 10.91
C GLY A 381 3.71 16.55 11.98
N THR A 382 3.42 17.78 12.41
CA THR A 382 4.10 18.37 13.59
C THR A 382 3.73 17.63 14.88
N GLU A 383 2.57 16.98 14.91
CA GLU A 383 2.06 16.21 16.05
C GLU A 383 2.60 14.76 16.13
N LEU A 384 3.34 14.27 15.12
CA LEU A 384 3.92 12.93 15.11
C LEU A 384 5.46 13.00 15.17
N PRO A 385 6.08 12.77 16.34
CA PRO A 385 7.52 12.85 16.48
C PRO A 385 8.21 11.66 15.79
N HIS A 386 9.17 11.96 14.91
CA HIS A 386 9.89 10.97 14.10
C HIS A 386 11.14 10.35 14.78
N LEU A 387 11.51 10.85 15.97
CA LEU A 387 12.62 10.33 16.78
C LEU A 387 12.19 10.12 18.21
N GLU A 388 12.64 9.02 18.80
CA GLU A 388 12.41 8.66 20.20
C GLU A 388 13.72 8.61 20.97
N GLU A 389 13.69 8.96 22.26
CA GLU A 389 14.85 8.82 23.13
C GLU A 389 14.93 7.39 23.66
N HIS A 390 16.02 6.71 23.33
CA HIS A 390 16.38 5.39 23.82
C HIS A 390 17.79 5.47 24.41
N GLU A 391 17.95 5.04 25.66
CA GLU A 391 19.27 4.96 26.32
C GLU A 391 20.09 6.27 26.32
N GLY A 392 19.41 7.43 26.34
CA GLY A 392 20.04 8.75 26.36
C GLY A 392 20.47 9.29 24.98
N ALA A 393 20.05 8.64 23.89
CA ALA A 393 20.24 9.10 22.51
C ALA A 393 18.91 9.11 21.74
N ARG A 394 18.80 9.95 20.70
CA ARG A 394 17.61 9.99 19.83
C ARG A 394 17.79 9.03 18.66
N HIS A 395 16.87 8.10 18.51
CA HIS A 395 16.86 7.07 17.46
C HIS A 395 15.61 7.20 16.58
N PRO A 396 15.63 6.67 15.35
CA PRO A 396 14.39 6.38 14.63
C PRO A 396 13.43 5.56 15.50
N LYS A 397 12.13 5.72 15.27
CA LYS A 397 11.15 4.79 15.83
C LYS A 397 11.41 3.38 15.28
N TYR A 398 11.62 2.45 16.21
CA TYR A 398 11.78 1.02 15.92
C TYR A 398 10.43 0.33 15.93
N GLY A 399 10.26 -0.65 15.06
CA GLY A 399 9.04 -1.43 15.02
C GLY A 399 9.22 -2.73 14.25
N ALA A 400 8.10 -3.30 13.85
CA ALA A 400 8.08 -4.48 13.00
C ALA A 400 6.86 -4.45 12.11
N GLY A 401 7.06 -4.69 10.82
CA GLY A 401 5.95 -4.95 9.91
C GLY A 401 5.37 -6.32 10.19
N MET A 402 4.09 -6.51 9.90
CA MET A 402 3.34 -7.68 10.36
C MET A 402 2.46 -8.28 9.27
N ILE A 403 2.21 -9.58 9.41
CA ILE A 403 1.01 -10.23 8.88
C ILE A 403 0.05 -10.35 10.05
N ALA A 404 -1.17 -9.86 9.93
CA ALA A 404 -2.15 -9.89 10.99
C ALA A 404 -3.58 -10.12 10.47
N SER A 405 -4.46 -10.58 11.36
CA SER A 405 -5.88 -10.74 11.05
C SER A 405 -6.75 -10.56 12.28
N TYR A 406 -7.97 -10.07 12.08
CA TYR A 406 -8.98 -9.99 13.12
C TYR A 406 -10.38 -10.08 12.51
N ASP A 407 -11.34 -10.59 13.28
CA ASP A 407 -12.76 -10.58 12.94
C ASP A 407 -13.42 -9.41 13.68
N ARG A 408 -14.26 -8.61 13.00
CA ARG A 408 -14.95 -7.43 13.60
C ARG A 408 -15.86 -7.77 14.77
N GLY A 409 -16.22 -9.04 14.94
CA GLY A 409 -16.94 -9.55 16.08
C GLY A 409 -16.54 -11.00 16.37
N VAL A 410 -17.25 -11.61 17.31
CA VAL A 410 -16.94 -12.96 17.82
C VAL A 410 -17.85 -14.05 17.22
N ALA A 411 -18.83 -13.67 16.39
CA ALA A 411 -19.81 -14.57 15.82
C ALA A 411 -19.43 -15.05 14.42
N ALA A 412 -19.90 -16.24 14.04
CA ALA A 412 -19.76 -16.72 12.67
C ALA A 412 -20.56 -15.82 11.71
N GLY A 413 -19.86 -15.12 10.81
CA GLY A 413 -20.47 -14.21 9.82
C GLY A 413 -20.08 -12.75 9.95
N ASP A 414 -19.34 -12.38 11.01
CA ASP A 414 -18.74 -11.05 11.15
C ASP A 414 -17.62 -10.85 10.11
N GLY A 415 -17.42 -9.61 9.66
CA GLY A 415 -16.42 -9.31 8.63
C GLY A 415 -14.99 -9.55 9.12
N THR A 416 -14.17 -10.18 8.29
CA THR A 416 -12.76 -10.45 8.57
C THR A 416 -11.86 -9.44 7.86
N MET A 417 -10.88 -8.91 8.61
CA MET A 417 -9.73 -8.20 8.08
C MET A 417 -8.52 -9.13 8.06
N PHE A 418 -7.85 -9.22 6.92
CA PHE A 418 -6.54 -9.85 6.79
C PHE A 418 -5.56 -8.86 6.15
N VAL A 419 -4.41 -8.65 6.79
CA VAL A 419 -3.37 -7.75 6.27
C VAL A 419 -2.04 -8.50 6.25
N ALA A 420 -1.49 -8.70 5.06
CA ALA A 420 -0.07 -8.95 4.87
C ALA A 420 0.56 -7.59 4.57
N GLY A 421 1.04 -6.91 5.62
CA GLY A 421 1.45 -5.51 5.60
C GLY A 421 2.79 -5.32 4.89
N ALA A 422 2.85 -5.54 3.57
CA ALA A 422 4.04 -5.36 2.76
C ALA A 422 3.72 -5.01 1.31
N THR A 423 4.42 -4.01 0.76
CA THR A 423 4.29 -3.61 -0.63
C THR A 423 4.77 -4.71 -1.61
N ASP A 424 5.80 -5.45 -1.22
CA ASP A 424 6.43 -6.45 -2.09
C ASP A 424 5.91 -7.89 -1.89
N TRP A 425 4.76 -8.09 -1.21
CA TRP A 425 4.07 -9.39 -1.17
C TRP A 425 3.89 -10.01 -2.57
N VAL A 426 3.55 -9.17 -3.54
CA VAL A 426 3.32 -9.55 -4.93
C VAL A 426 4.58 -10.14 -5.61
N VAL A 427 5.79 -9.85 -5.13
CA VAL A 427 7.02 -10.41 -5.66
C VAL A 427 7.06 -11.92 -5.45
N GLY A 428 6.61 -12.40 -4.28
CA GLY A 428 6.50 -13.83 -4.00
C GLY A 428 5.52 -14.51 -4.95
N LEU A 429 4.40 -13.87 -5.29
CA LEU A 429 3.44 -14.38 -6.28
C LEU A 429 4.02 -14.42 -7.69
N GLN A 430 4.70 -13.35 -8.11
CA GLN A 430 5.38 -13.27 -9.42
C GLN A 430 6.38 -14.42 -9.59
N ARG A 431 7.11 -14.75 -8.50
CA ARG A 431 8.15 -15.78 -8.49
C ARG A 431 7.66 -17.17 -8.14
N ARG A 432 6.34 -17.35 -7.96
CA ARG A 432 5.72 -18.64 -7.63
C ARG A 432 6.28 -19.22 -6.32
N ASN A 433 6.55 -18.36 -5.34
CA ASN A 433 6.96 -18.80 -4.00
C ASN A 433 5.81 -19.60 -3.38
N TRP A 434 6.08 -20.86 -3.05
CA TRP A 434 5.08 -21.82 -2.57
C TRP A 434 4.29 -21.30 -1.37
N PHE A 435 4.99 -20.78 -0.34
CA PHE A 435 4.34 -20.31 0.88
C PHE A 435 3.48 -19.07 0.63
N VAL A 436 3.99 -18.12 -0.14
CA VAL A 436 3.26 -16.89 -0.49
C VAL A 436 2.01 -17.22 -1.30
N GLU A 437 2.11 -18.09 -2.31
CA GLU A 437 0.94 -18.54 -3.08
C GLU A 437 -0.07 -19.30 -2.20
N LYS A 438 0.40 -20.21 -1.35
CA LYS A 438 -0.46 -21.02 -0.47
C LYS A 438 -1.24 -20.14 0.51
N ILE A 439 -0.57 -19.17 1.15
CA ILE A 439 -1.22 -18.24 2.08
C ILE A 439 -2.21 -17.35 1.35
N THR A 440 -1.83 -16.82 0.19
CA THR A 440 -2.72 -15.98 -0.63
C THR A 440 -3.98 -16.77 -1.03
N ARG A 441 -3.83 -18.00 -1.51
CA ARG A 441 -4.98 -18.89 -1.83
C ARG A 441 -5.86 -19.15 -0.62
N ASN A 442 -5.27 -19.51 0.53
CA ASN A 442 -6.03 -19.74 1.75
C ASN A 442 -6.90 -18.52 2.13
N VAL A 443 -6.35 -17.32 2.00
CA VAL A 443 -7.08 -16.05 2.24
C VAL A 443 -8.18 -15.84 1.21
N LEU A 444 -7.86 -15.96 -0.09
CA LEU A 444 -8.86 -15.77 -1.14
C LEU A 444 -9.99 -16.79 -1.04
N ASP A 445 -9.68 -18.07 -0.93
CA ASP A 445 -10.67 -19.16 -0.93
C ASP A 445 -11.58 -19.07 0.30
N ARG A 446 -11.01 -18.81 1.48
CA ARG A 446 -11.79 -18.69 2.71
C ARG A 446 -12.67 -17.45 2.71
N LEU A 447 -12.12 -16.28 2.36
CA LEU A 447 -12.83 -15.01 2.53
C LEU A 447 -13.78 -14.68 1.38
N SER A 448 -13.55 -15.23 0.18
CA SER A 448 -14.49 -15.12 -0.94
C SER A 448 -15.58 -16.19 -0.92
N GLY A 449 -15.37 -17.27 -0.16
CA GLY A 449 -16.26 -18.43 -0.10
C GLY A 449 -17.61 -18.20 0.61
N PRO A 450 -18.47 -19.24 0.61
CA PRO A 450 -19.75 -19.23 1.31
C PRO A 450 -19.55 -18.93 2.81
N ARG A 451 -20.52 -18.25 3.44
CA ARG A 451 -20.49 -18.06 4.90
C ARG A 451 -20.49 -19.45 5.58
N PRO A 452 -19.61 -19.70 6.55
CA PRO A 452 -19.77 -20.85 7.43
C PRO A 452 -21.17 -20.78 8.05
N ALA A 453 -21.89 -21.91 8.11
CA ALA A 453 -23.15 -21.95 8.82
C ALA A 453 -22.92 -21.49 10.28
N ALA A 454 -23.84 -20.68 10.82
CA ALA A 454 -23.77 -20.28 12.22
C ALA A 454 -23.71 -21.55 13.09
N SER A 455 -22.56 -21.81 13.70
CA SER A 455 -22.38 -22.93 14.60
C SER A 455 -23.32 -22.75 15.79
N SER A 456 -24.29 -23.66 15.93
CA SER A 456 -25.16 -23.76 17.10
C SER A 456 -24.48 -24.36 18.33
N ALA A 457 -23.18 -24.67 18.25
CA ALA A 457 -22.44 -25.20 19.39
C ALA A 457 -21.98 -24.05 20.31
N PRO A 458 -22.27 -24.11 21.62
CA PRO A 458 -21.69 -23.19 22.58
C PRO A 458 -20.16 -23.41 22.60
N ARG A 459 -19.39 -22.34 22.41
CA ARG A 459 -17.95 -22.35 22.64
C ARG A 459 -17.74 -22.48 24.16
N VAL A 460 -17.09 -23.57 24.58
CA VAL A 460 -16.70 -23.88 25.97
C VAL A 460 -15.51 -23.02 26.39
#